data_AF-A0A4R1Z738-F1
#
_entry.id   AF-A0A4R1Z738-F1
#
_cell.length_a   1.000
_cell.length_b   1.000
_cell.length_c   1.000
_cell.angle_alpha   90.00
_cell.angle_beta   90.00
_cell.angle_gamma   90.00
#
_symmetry.space_group_name_H-M   'P 1'
#
loop_
_entity.id
_entity.type
_entity.pdbx_description
1 polymer ?
#
loop_
_entity_poly.entity_id
_entity_poly.type
_entity_poly.pdbx_seq_one_letter_code
_entity_poly.pdbx_strand_id
1 'polypeptide(L)' 'MTKAKGSLDKNLSNVIDDLAKTPVNSHQAQQLNQDVNDRRHQDALNHDQPTDLHHQRS' A
#
# COMPACT_ATOMS: atom_id res chain seq x y z
N MET A 1 29.92 -6.55 14.81
CA MET A 1 28.50 -6.23 14.67
C MET A 1 27.83 -7.34 13.88
N THR A 2 26.69 -7.78 14.39
CA THR A 2 26.04 -9.07 14.16
C THR A 2 25.35 -9.20 12.79
N LYS A 3 25.30 -10.45 12.31
CA LYS A 3 24.70 -10.99 11.08
C LYS A 3 23.47 -10.23 10.55
N ALA A 4 23.58 -9.67 9.34
CA ALA A 4 22.43 -9.25 8.54
C ALA A 4 21.79 -10.47 7.85
N LYS A 5 21.07 -11.27 8.63
CA LYS A 5 20.19 -12.32 8.11
C LYS A 5 18.81 -12.02 8.70
N GLY A 6 18.02 -11.17 8.04
CA GLY A 6 16.63 -10.93 8.46
C GLY A 6 15.95 -9.61 8.11
N SER A 7 16.63 -8.60 7.57
CA SER A 7 15.95 -7.40 7.10
C SER A 7 16.11 -7.30 5.59
N LEU A 8 15.00 -7.46 4.86
CA LEU A 8 14.89 -7.00 3.49
C LEU A 8 15.32 -5.52 3.48
N ASP A 9 16.15 -5.12 2.51
CA ASP A 9 16.49 -3.70 2.35
C ASP A 9 15.19 -2.94 2.10
N LYS A 10 14.88 -1.96 2.96
CA LYS A 10 13.65 -1.16 2.85
C LYS A 10 13.53 -0.47 1.49
N ASN A 11 14.66 -0.19 0.83
CA ASN A 11 14.68 0.39 -0.50
C ASN A 11 14.39 -0.63 -1.61
N LEU A 12 14.49 -1.93 -1.33
CA LEU A 12 14.21 -3.02 -2.27
C LEU A 12 12.83 -3.67 -2.04
N SER A 13 12.12 -3.33 -0.97
CA SER A 13 10.79 -3.88 -0.70
C SER A 13 9.81 -3.65 -1.85
N ASN A 14 9.78 -2.44 -2.41
CA ASN A 14 8.88 -2.09 -3.52
C ASN A 14 9.28 -2.78 -4.83
N VAL A 15 10.57 -3.09 -5.00
CA VAL A 15 11.10 -3.72 -6.22
C VAL A 15 10.57 -5.15 -6.38
N ILE A 16 10.41 -5.88 -5.28
CA ILE A 16 9.86 -7.25 -5.31
C ILE A 16 8.38 -7.20 -5.73
N ASP A 17 7.61 -6.28 -5.16
CA ASP A 17 6.19 -6.13 -5.49
C ASP A 17 5.98 -5.71 -6.95
N ASP A 18 6.87 -4.87 -7.47
CA ASP A 18 6.85 -4.46 -8.88
C ASP A 18 7.26 -5.60 -9.82
N LEU A 19 8.24 -6.40 -9.43
CA LEU A 19 8.71 -7.56 -10.21
C LEU A 19 7.68 -8.70 -10.27
N ALA A 20 6.83 -8.83 -9.25
CA ALA A 20 5.77 -9.83 -9.20
C ALA A 20 4.54 -9.49 -10.05
N LYS A 21 4.42 -8.25 -10.55
CA LYS A 21 3.25 -7.82 -11.33
C LYS A 21 3.23 -8.49 -12.71
N THR A 22 2.10 -9.09 -13.04
CA THR A 22 1.86 -9.60 -14.39
C THR A 22 1.72 -8.42 -15.34
N PRO A 23 2.43 -8.41 -16.49
CA PRO A 23 2.28 -7.34 -17.47
C PRO A 23 0.85 -7.35 -18.03
N VAL A 24 0.22 -6.18 -18.03
CA VAL A 24 -1.14 -5.97 -18.56
C VAL A 24 -1.13 -4.90 -19.65
N ASN A 25 -2.20 -4.81 -20.44
CA ASN A 25 -2.32 -3.75 -21.43
C ASN A 25 -2.42 -2.36 -20.77
N SER A 26 -2.16 -1.30 -21.55
CA SER A 26 -2.09 0.08 -21.05
C SER A 26 -3.36 0.56 -20.37
N HIS A 27 -4.53 0.19 -20.89
CA HIS A 27 -5.82 0.57 -20.32
C HIS A 27 -6.05 -0.08 -18.95
N GLN A 28 -5.76 -1.37 -18.83
CA GLN A 28 -5.88 -2.09 -17.56
C GLN A 28 -4.87 -1.58 -16.53
N ALA A 29 -3.65 -1.23 -16.95
CA ALA A 29 -2.67 -0.59 -16.07
C ALA A 29 -3.18 0.76 -15.54
N GLN A 30 -3.85 1.55 -16.38
CA GLN A 30 -4.45 2.82 -15.96
C GLN A 30 -5.56 2.60 -14.92
N GLN A 31 -6.43 1.61 -15.12
CA GLN A 31 -7.48 1.25 -14.15
C GLN A 31 -6.89 0.83 -12.81
N LEU A 32 -5.90 -0.08 -12.80
CA LEU A 32 -5.25 -0.53 -11.57
C LEU A 32 -4.55 0.61 -10.82
N ASN A 33 -3.93 1.55 -11.56
CA ASN A 33 -3.29 2.71 -10.94
C ASN A 33 -4.31 3.67 -10.34
N GLN A 34 -5.47 3.85 -10.98
CA GLN A 34 -6.56 4.63 -10.42
C GLN A 34 -7.06 4.01 -9.11
N ASP A 35 -7.31 2.69 -9.10
CA ASP A 35 -7.76 1.97 -7.90
C ASP A 35 -6.77 2.09 -6.74
N VAL A 36 -5.46 2.01 -7.03
CA VAL A 36 -4.41 2.17 -6.01
C VAL A 36 -4.38 3.60 -5.46
N ASN A 37 -4.54 4.60 -6.31
CA ASN A 37 -4.57 6.00 -5.89
C ASN A 37 -5.81 6.32 -5.05
N ASP A 38 -6.97 5.81 -5.45
CA ASP A 38 -8.22 5.99 -4.72
C ASP A 38 -8.11 5.36 -3.33
N ARG A 39 -7.50 4.17 -3.22
CA ARG A 39 -7.23 3.53 -1.92
C ARG A 39 -6.31 4.37 -1.04
N ARG A 40 -5.18 4.85 -1.58
CA ARG A 40 -4.24 5.70 -0.81
C ARG A 40 -4.91 7.00 -0.35
N HIS A 41 -5.77 7.57 -1.18
CA HIS A 41 -6.53 8.77 -0.83
C HIS A 41 -7.48 8.49 0.34
N GLN A 42 -8.25 7.39 0.29
CA GLN A 42 -9.12 7.00 1.40
C GLN A 42 -8.34 6.68 2.67
N ASP A 43 -7.21 5.99 2.56
CA ASP A 43 -6.35 5.69 3.71
C ASP A 43 -5.80 6.98 4.34
N ALA A 44 -5.42 7.97 3.52
CA ALA A 44 -4.98 9.27 4.01
C ALA A 44 -6.11 10.02 4.74
N LEU A 45 -7.32 10.04 4.18
CA LEU A 45 -8.49 10.63 4.84
C LEU A 45 -8.81 9.94 6.18
N ASN A 46 -8.73 8.60 6.23
CA ASN A 46 -8.97 7.83 7.45
C ASN A 46 -7.86 8.00 8.50
N HIS A 47 -6.62 8.21 8.05
CA HIS A 47 -5.49 8.50 8.93
C HIS A 47 -5.62 9.88 9.57
N ASP A 48 -6.03 10.89 8.80
CA ASP A 48 -6.18 12.27 9.27
C ASP A 48 -7.49 12.51 10.03
N GLN A 49 -8.51 11.70 9.76
CA GLN A 49 -9.77 11.64 10.49
C GLN A 49 -9.96 10.24 11.08
N PRO A 50 -9.28 9.90 12.20
CA PRO A 50 -9.52 8.63 12.87
C PRO A 50 -11.00 8.58 13.23
N THR A 51 -11.76 7.71 12.56
CA THR A 51 -13.18 7.51 12.87
C THR A 51 -13.28 7.22 14.35
N ASP A 52 -14.03 8.05 15.06
CA ASP A 52 -14.12 8.03 16.51
C ASP A 52 -14.50 6.60 16.96
N LEU A 53 -13.52 5.85 17.49
CA LEU A 53 -13.69 4.47 17.96
C LEU A 53 -14.57 4.41 19.24
N HIS A 54 -15.11 5.55 19.67
CA HIS A 54 -16.03 5.71 20.78
C HIS A 54 -17.51 5.55 20.40
N HIS A 55 -17.85 4.59 19.55
CA HIS A 55 -19.23 4.07 19.56
C HIS A 55 -19.38 3.09 20.74
N GLN A 56 -19.40 3.61 21.97
CA GLN A 56 -19.94 2.85 23.10
C GLN A 56 -21.43 2.64 22.83
N ARG A 57 -21.76 1.41 22.45
CA ARG A 57 -23.12 0.92 22.29
C ARG A 57 -23.85 1.08 23.63
N SER A 58 -24.80 2.02 23.69
CA SER A 58 -25.82 2.09 24.75
C SER A 58 -26.81 0.95 24.65
#